data_AF-A0AA88R1N1-F1
#
_entry.id   AF-A0AA88R1N1-F1
#
_cell.length_a   1.000
_cell.length_b   1.000
_cell.length_c   1.000
_cell.angle_alpha   90.00
_cell.angle_beta   90.00
_cell.angle_gamma   90.00
#
_symmetry.space_group_name_H-M   'P 1'
#
loop_
_entity.id
_entity.type
_entity.pdbx_description
1 polymer ?
#
loop_
_entity_poly.entity_id
_entity_poly.type
_entity_poly.pdbx_seq_one_letter_code
_entity_poly.pdbx_strand_id
1 'polypeptide(L)'
;MSQVLLTTDENRRVLNELNVARHLFGVVDGSYSSIASALTFIIKYLSELPHVYDEVLREQTEIANSKEQHEMLAWEDIRKMKYFWNVS
;
A
#
# COMPACT_ATOMS: atom_id res chain seq x y z
N MET A 1 -7.06 12.30 0.73
CA MET A 1 -6.95 12.72 2.15
C MET A 1 -7.64 14.06 2.47
N SER A 2 -8.24 14.78 1.52
CA SER A 2 -8.99 16.02 1.82
C SER A 2 -10.50 15.82 2.04
N GLN A 3 -11.11 14.73 1.56
CA GLN A 3 -12.57 14.57 1.61
C GLN A 3 -13.11 14.26 3.03
N VAL A 4 -12.35 13.55 3.87
CA VAL A 4 -12.74 13.22 5.25
C VAL A 4 -12.77 14.47 6.16
N LEU A 5 -11.98 15.50 5.82
CA LEU A 5 -11.98 16.79 6.53
C LEU A 5 -13.16 17.68 6.16
N LEU A 6 -13.84 17.41 5.05
CA LEU A 6 -14.92 18.25 4.51
C LEU A 6 -16.31 17.64 4.70
N THR A 7 -16.41 16.40 5.20
CA THR A 7 -17.69 15.79 5.56
C THR A 7 -18.21 16.43 6.84
N THR A 8 -19.30 17.19 6.72
CA THR A 8 -20.08 17.68 7.86
C THR A 8 -21.12 16.63 8.23
N ASP A 9 -21.35 16.44 9.53
CA ASP A 9 -22.48 15.64 10.05
C ASP A 9 -23.81 16.18 9.49
N GLU A 10 -24.87 15.37 9.51
CA GLU A 10 -26.24 15.71 9.13
C GLU A 10 -26.73 16.98 9.87
N ASN A 11 -26.12 17.30 11.01
CA ASN A 11 -26.33 18.51 11.81
C ASN A 11 -25.42 19.70 11.47
N ARG A 12 -24.69 19.68 10.34
CA ARG A 12 -23.70 20.69 9.91
C ARG A 12 -22.60 21.00 10.94
N ARG A 13 -22.29 20.05 11.84
CA ARG A 13 -21.22 20.22 12.83
C ARG A 13 -19.90 19.72 12.28
N VAL A 14 -18.83 20.48 12.53
CA VAL A 14 -17.45 20.06 12.27
C VAL A 14 -17.21 18.75 13.02
N LEU A 15 -16.75 17.71 12.32
CA LEU A 15 -16.42 16.42 12.92
C LEU A 15 -15.39 16.64 14.04
N ASN A 16 -15.76 16.29 15.28
CA ASN A 16 -14.82 16.23 16.39
C ASN A 16 -13.66 15.30 16.00
N GLU A 17 -12.42 15.64 16.37
CA GLU A 17 -11.20 14.87 16.09
C GLU A 17 -11.36 13.37 16.40
N LEU A 18 -12.11 13.04 17.47
CA LEU A 18 -12.44 11.67 17.86
C LEU A 18 -13.27 10.91 16.79
N ASN A 19 -14.19 11.59 16.12
CA ASN A 19 -15.01 11.00 15.06
C ASN A 19 -14.21 10.84 13.76
N VAL A 20 -13.28 11.75 13.48
CA VAL A 20 -12.33 11.62 12.36
C VAL A 20 -11.41 10.43 12.60
N ALA A 21 -10.82 10.31 13.80
CA ALA A 21 -9.97 9.20 14.18
C ALA A 21 -10.70 7.86 14.09
N ARG A 22 -11.96 7.79 14.54
CA ARG A 22 -12.78 6.57 14.44
C ARG A 22 -13.07 6.18 12.99
N HIS A 23 -13.39 7.12 12.11
CA HIS A 23 -13.59 6.85 10.69
C HIS A 23 -12.32 6.33 10.03
N LEU A 24 -11.17 6.97 10.31
CA LEU A 24 -9.88 6.52 9.79
C LEU A 24 -9.54 5.11 10.29
N PHE A 25 -9.75 4.84 11.57
CA PHE A 25 -9.54 3.51 12.15
C PHE A 25 -10.45 2.45 11.51
N GLY A 26 -11.74 2.76 11.29
CA GLY A 26 -12.66 1.85 10.62
C GLY A 26 -12.27 1.54 9.18
N VAL A 27 -11.70 2.50 8.45
CA VAL A 27 -11.16 2.27 7.10
C VAL A 27 -9.91 1.39 7.14
N VAL A 28 -9.00 1.62 8.10
CA VAL A 28 -7.79 0.81 8.27
C VAL A 28 -8.15 -0.63 8.66
N ASP A 29 -9.02 -0.79 9.66
CA ASP A 29 -9.47 -2.10 10.13
C ASP A 29 -10.23 -2.88 9.05
N GLY A 30 -11.16 -2.21 8.35
CA GLY A 30 -11.91 -2.80 7.25
C GLY A 30 -11.04 -3.19 6.04
N SER A 31 -9.94 -2.46 5.80
CA SER A 31 -9.00 -2.77 4.71
C SER A 31 -7.93 -3.80 5.10
N TYR A 32 -7.65 -3.98 6.39
CA TYR A 32 -6.59 -4.87 6.88
C TYR A 32 -6.72 -6.30 6.35
N SER A 33 -7.90 -6.90 6.50
CA SER A 33 -8.15 -8.28 6.05
C SER A 33 -8.02 -8.43 4.53
N SER A 34 -8.48 -7.42 3.77
CA SER A 34 -8.37 -7.38 2.30
C SER A 34 -6.92 -7.24 1.84
N ILE A 35 -6.15 -6.34 2.46
CA ILE A 35 -4.72 -6.13 2.16
C ILE A 35 -3.92 -7.39 2.51
N ALA A 36 -4.14 -7.99 3.68
CA ALA A 36 -3.47 -9.21 4.10
C ALA A 36 -3.74 -10.38 3.14
N SER A 37 -4.99 -10.51 2.68
CA SER A 37 -5.38 -11.53 1.70
C SER A 37 -4.69 -11.30 0.36
N ALA A 38 -4.72 -10.06 -0.17
CA ALA A 38 -4.04 -9.71 -1.42
C ALA A 38 -2.52 -9.98 -1.36
N LEU A 39 -1.85 -9.59 -0.27
CA LEU A 39 -0.43 -9.89 -0.05
C LEU A 39 -0.16 -11.40 -0.03
N THR A 40 -1.03 -12.17 0.62
CA THR A 40 -0.92 -13.63 0.67
C THR A 40 -1.06 -14.24 -0.74
N PHE A 41 -1.99 -13.74 -1.56
CA PHE A 41 -2.14 -14.18 -2.94
C PHE A 41 -0.94 -13.82 -3.81
N ILE A 42 -0.38 -12.61 -3.66
CA ILE A 42 0.82 -12.19 -4.38
C ILE A 42 1.99 -13.12 -4.05
N ILE A 43 2.25 -13.36 -2.76
CA ILE A 43 3.34 -14.26 -2.32
C ILE A 43 3.12 -15.67 -2.86
N LYS A 44 1.88 -16.19 -2.78
CA LYS A 44 1.53 -17.51 -3.32
C LYS A 44 1.76 -17.58 -4.82
N TYR A 45 1.26 -16.62 -5.60
CA TYR A 45 1.38 -16.58 -7.05
C TYR A 45 2.83 -16.52 -7.51
N LEU A 46 3.65 -15.69 -6.85
CA LEU A 46 5.09 -15.63 -7.12
C LEU A 46 5.79 -16.97 -6.80
N SER A 47 5.37 -17.67 -5.75
CA SER A 47 5.95 -18.98 -5.41
C SER A 47 5.64 -20.08 -6.44
N GLU A 48 4.53 -19.94 -7.19
CA GLU A 48 4.12 -20.88 -8.23
C GLU A 48 4.75 -20.56 -9.60
N LEU A 49 5.36 -19.38 -9.77
CA LEU A 49 5.94 -18.89 -11.02
C LEU A 49 7.37 -18.38 -10.83
N PRO A 50 8.38 -19.28 -10.76
CA PRO A 50 9.75 -18.92 -10.42
C PRO A 50 10.37 -17.89 -11.38
N HIS A 51 10.07 -17.96 -12.68
CA HIS A 51 10.56 -16.98 -13.66
C HIS A 51 10.00 -15.56 -13.41
N VAL A 52 8.79 -15.46 -12.88
CA VAL A 52 8.15 -14.18 -12.57
C VAL A 52 8.69 -13.64 -11.24
N TYR A 53 8.88 -14.52 -10.26
CA TYR A 53 9.53 -14.18 -9.00
C TYR A 53 10.94 -13.63 -9.21
N ASP A 54 11.76 -14.27 -10.05
CA ASP A 54 13.14 -13.85 -10.31
C ASP A 54 13.20 -12.44 -10.92
N GLU A 55 12.26 -12.11 -11.82
CA GLU A 55 12.15 -10.80 -12.44
C GLU A 55 11.74 -9.71 -11.43
N VAL A 56 10.75 -9.99 -10.57
CA VAL A 56 10.33 -9.08 -9.50
C VAL A 56 11.43 -8.89 -8.46
N LEU A 57 12.13 -9.97 -8.09
CA LEU A 57 13.23 -9.93 -7.13
C LEU A 57 14.41 -9.12 -7.68
N ARG A 58 14.75 -9.30 -8.96
CA ARG A 58 15.78 -8.51 -9.63
C ARG A 58 15.43 -7.03 -9.59
N GLU A 59 14.21 -6.66 -9.96
CA GLU A 59 13.74 -5.28 -9.96
C GLU A 59 13.79 -4.64 -8.56
N GLN A 60 13.31 -5.35 -7.53
CA GLN A 60 13.37 -4.87 -6.14
C GLN A 60 14.81 -4.70 -5.65
N THR A 61 15.70 -5.63 -6.02
CA THR A 61 17.12 -5.59 -5.65
C THR A 61 17.86 -4.44 -6.35
N GLU A 62 17.58 -4.19 -7.62
CA GLU A 62 18.14 -3.05 -8.36
C GLU A 62 17.75 -1.71 -7.73
N ILE A 63 16.47 -1.56 -7.35
CA ILE A 63 15.98 -0.38 -6.66
C ILE A 63 16.65 -0.24 -5.29
N ALA A 64 16.70 -1.31 -4.50
CA ALA A 64 17.34 -1.29 -3.18
C ALA A 64 18.84 -0.95 -3.26
N ASN A 65 19.55 -1.46 -4.27
CA ASN A 65 20.96 -1.17 -4.48
C ASN A 65 21.23 0.26 -4.99
N SER A 66 20.23 0.88 -5.65
CA SER A 66 20.32 2.29 -6.06
C SER A 66 20.17 3.27 -4.89
N LYS A 67 19.81 2.78 -3.70
CA LYS A 67 19.58 3.57 -2.50
C LYS A 67 20.80 3.63 -1.60
N GLU A 68 20.95 4.75 -0.90
CA GLU A 68 21.94 4.84 0.16
C GLU A 68 21.56 4.00 1.37
N GLN A 69 22.56 3.56 2.14
CA GLN A 69 22.33 2.81 3.36
C GLN A 69 21.46 3.67 4.30
N HIS A 70 20.28 3.14 4.70
CA HIS A 70 19.23 3.81 5.50
C HIS A 70 18.22 4.68 4.74
N GLU A 71 18.28 4.75 3.41
CA GLU A 71 17.24 5.41 2.63
C GLU A 71 16.04 4.47 2.46
N MET A 72 14.86 4.91 2.92
CA MET A 72 13.62 4.17 2.75
C MET A 72 13.12 4.23 1.29
N LEU A 73 12.29 3.26 0.90
CA LEU A 73 11.59 3.31 -0.38
C LEU A 73 10.74 4.58 -0.47
N ALA A 74 11.03 5.43 -1.45
CA ALA A 74 10.20 6.57 -1.77
C ALA A 74 9.07 6.15 -2.72
N TRP A 75 8.01 6.95 -2.76
CA TRP A 75 6.87 6.70 -3.66
C TRP A 75 7.28 6.58 -5.13
N GLU A 76 8.28 7.36 -5.55
CA GLU A 76 8.80 7.29 -6.93
C GLU A 76 9.50 5.96 -7.24
N ASP A 77 10.01 5.25 -6.25
CA ASP A 77 10.66 3.96 -6.45
C ASP A 77 9.63 2.84 -6.61
N ILE A 78 8.52 2.92 -5.87
CA ILE A 78 7.38 2.02 -6.05
C ILE A 78 6.80 2.18 -7.47
N ARG A 79 6.75 3.41 -8.00
CA ARG A 79 6.31 3.67 -9.38
C ARG A 79 7.25 3.11 -10.45
N LYS A 80 8.52 2.88 -10.12
CA LYS A 80 9.51 2.28 -11.04
C LYS A 80 9.42 0.76 -11.11
N MET A 81 8.70 0.10 -10.20
CA MET A 81 8.57 -1.37 -10.14
C MET A 81 7.61 -1.95 -11.20
N LYS A 82 7.98 -1.83 -12.48
CA LYS A 82 7.15 -2.18 -13.64
C LYS A 82 6.75 -3.65 -13.68
N TYR A 83 7.63 -4.57 -13.26
CA TYR A 83 7.32 -5.99 -13.24
C TYR A 83 6.37 -6.34 -12.09
N PHE A 84 6.54 -5.71 -10.92
CA PHE A 84 5.60 -5.84 -9.81
C PHE A 84 4.16 -5.41 -10.16
N TRP A 85 4.00 -4.33 -10.94
CA TRP A 85 2.68 -3.89 -11.40
C TRP A 85 2.01 -4.82 -12.41
N ASN A 86 2.79 -5.63 -13.13
CA ASN A 86 2.24 -6.59 -14.10
C ASN A 86 1.73 -7.90 -13.47
N VAL A 87 2.10 -8.17 -12.22
CA VAL A 87 1.66 -9.35 -11.46
C VAL A 87 0.59 -9.06 -10.41
N SER A 88 0.30 -7.78 -10.17
CA SER A 88 -0.72 -7.33 -9.23
C SER A 88 -2.10 -7.20 -9.88
#